data_AF-A0A376U2Z0-F1
#
_entry.id   AF-A0A376U2Z0-F1
#
_cell.length_a   1.000
_cell.length_b   1.000
_cell.length_c   1.000
_cell.angle_alpha   90.00
_cell.angle_beta   90.00
_cell.angle_gamma   90.00
#
_symmetry.space_group_name_H-M   'P 1'
#
loop_
_entity.id
_entity.type
_entity.pdbx_description
1 polymer ?
#
loop_
_entity_poly.entity_id
_entity_poly.type
_entity_poly.pdbx_seq_one_letter_code
_entity_poly.pdbx_strand_id
1 'polypeptide(L)'
;MDGYPQYFPDYFNYGGVLSGIFTPTEASAIAVIYTLFLALVLYREISVKDLPKIFLESVITTAIVLLLIGSSMGMSWAMSNADVPFLILDLLNTISDNPIIILLIINIILLIIGTLWI
;
A
#
# COMPACT_ATOMS: atom_id res chain seq x y z
N MET A 1 -16.18 -20.45 21.95
CA MET A 1 -16.37 -19.39 22.94
C MET A 1 -15.00 -19.22 23.57
N ASP A 2 -14.15 -18.29 23.13
CA ASP A 2 -14.40 -16.87 22.92
C ASP A 2 -13.47 -16.28 21.85
N GLY A 3 -14.04 -15.85 20.72
CA GLY A 3 -13.32 -15.23 19.59
C GLY A 3 -13.02 -13.73 19.77
N TYR A 4 -13.31 -13.17 20.94
CA TYR A 4 -13.18 -11.74 21.23
C TYR A 4 -11.74 -11.18 21.24
N PRO A 5 -10.68 -11.90 21.68
CA PRO A 5 -9.35 -11.32 21.76
C PRO A 5 -8.67 -11.12 20.40
N GLN A 6 -8.99 -11.94 19.40
CA GLN A 6 -8.27 -11.91 18.11
C GLN A 6 -8.64 -10.73 17.22
N TYR A 7 -9.88 -10.23 17.32
CA TYR A 7 -10.33 -9.03 16.59
C TYR A 7 -10.04 -7.72 17.32
N PHE A 8 -9.64 -7.78 18.59
CA PHE A 8 -9.30 -6.61 19.40
C PHE A 8 -8.26 -5.65 18.76
N PRO A 9 -7.16 -6.13 18.14
CA PRO A 9 -6.22 -5.25 17.44
C PRO A 9 -6.88 -4.49 16.28
N ASP A 10 -7.82 -5.08 15.54
CA ASP A 10 -8.49 -4.38 14.44
C ASP A 10 -9.30 -3.19 14.97
N TYR A 11 -10.13 -3.41 16.00
CA TYR A 11 -10.91 -2.32 16.61
C TYR A 11 -10.02 -1.23 17.21
N PHE A 12 -8.91 -1.62 17.83
CA PHE A 12 -7.96 -0.67 18.41
C PHE A 12 -7.23 0.15 17.33
N ASN A 13 -6.79 -0.47 16.23
CA ASN A 13 -6.09 0.21 15.15
C ASN A 13 -7.00 1.17 14.40
N TYR A 14 -8.16 0.69 13.93
CA TYR A 14 -9.09 1.53 13.19
C TYR A 14 -9.67 2.64 14.08
N GLY A 15 -10.02 2.33 15.33
CA GLY A 15 -10.53 3.32 16.28
C GLY A 15 -9.50 4.36 16.71
N GLY A 16 -8.24 3.95 16.94
CA GLY A 16 -7.15 4.84 17.36
C GLY A 16 -6.64 5.77 16.26
N VAL A 17 -6.62 5.29 15.02
CA VAL A 17 -6.24 6.10 13.84
C VAL A 17 -7.34 7.09 13.49
N LEU A 18 -8.62 6.67 13.48
CA LEU A 18 -9.75 7.55 13.13
C LEU A 18 -10.00 8.64 14.18
N SER A 19 -9.69 8.38 15.46
CA SER A 19 -9.79 9.37 16.54
C SER A 19 -8.60 10.33 16.61
N GLY A 20 -7.57 10.14 15.77
CA GLY A 20 -6.39 11.01 15.71
C GLY A 20 -5.46 10.91 16.92
N ILE A 21 -5.64 9.89 17.76
CA ILE A 21 -4.83 9.69 18.97
C ILE A 21 -3.48 9.06 18.62
N PHE A 22 -3.42 8.23 17.57
CA PHE A 22 -2.21 7.54 17.11
C PHE A 22 -2.07 7.54 15.59
N THR A 23 -0.84 7.45 15.10
CA THR A 23 -0.56 7.29 13.66
C THR A 23 -0.81 5.84 13.21
N PRO A 24 -1.13 5.61 11.91
CA PRO A 24 -1.30 4.25 11.37
C PRO A 24 -0.09 3.35 11.63
N THR A 25 1.11 3.91 11.59
CA THR A 25 2.37 3.20 11.84
C THR A 25 2.51 2.74 13.29
N GLU A 26 2.11 3.56 14.26
CA GLU A 26 2.14 3.18 15.69
C GLU A 26 1.08 2.13 16.01
N ALA A 27 -0.12 2.29 15.44
CA ALA A 27 -1.21 1.34 15.58
C ALA A 27 -0.81 -0.06 15.08
N SER A 28 -0.30 -0.17 13.84
CA SER A 28 0.16 -1.45 13.29
C SER A 28 1.27 -2.11 14.13
N ALA A 29 2.19 -1.33 14.71
CA ALA A 29 3.23 -1.87 15.58
C ALA A 29 2.64 -2.53 16.85
N ILE A 30 1.68 -1.87 17.50
CA ILE A 30 1.00 -2.39 18.69
C ILE A 30 0.22 -3.67 18.35
N ALA A 31 -0.45 -3.70 17.21
CA ALA A 31 -1.19 -4.86 16.72
C ALA A 31 -0.32 -6.10 16.55
N VAL A 32 0.85 -5.94 15.93
CA VAL A 32 1.81 -7.02 15.70
C VAL A 32 2.36 -7.54 17.02
N ILE A 33 2.70 -6.66 17.97
CA ILE A 33 3.17 -7.07 19.30
C ILE A 33 2.08 -7.85 20.04
N TYR A 34 0.83 -7.39 20.00
CA TYR A 34 -0.30 -8.06 20.66
C TYR A 34 -0.58 -9.44 20.07
N THR A 35 -0.66 -9.54 18.73
CA THR A 35 -0.88 -10.81 18.03
C THR A 35 0.27 -11.80 18.23
N LEU A 36 1.52 -11.31 18.25
CA LEU A 36 2.69 -12.13 18.55
C LEU A 36 2.64 -12.69 19.98
N PHE A 37 2.31 -11.84 20.96
CA PHE A 37 2.15 -12.25 22.36
C PHE A 37 1.03 -13.29 22.51
N LEU A 38 -0.10 -13.04 21.87
CA LEU A 38 -1.27 -13.91 21.89
C LEU A 38 -0.94 -15.29 21.31
N ALA A 39 -0.22 -15.35 20.20
CA ALA A 39 0.12 -16.59 19.52
C ALA A 39 1.21 -17.42 20.25
N LEU A 40 2.20 -16.75 20.87
CA LEU A 40 3.27 -17.42 21.62
C LEU A 40 2.84 -17.87 23.03
N VAL A 41 2.08 -17.02 23.74
CA VAL A 41 1.84 -17.19 25.18
C VAL A 41 0.47 -17.79 25.48
N LEU A 42 -0.60 -17.28 24.85
CA LEU A 42 -1.96 -17.74 25.11
C LEU A 42 -2.29 -19.00 24.31
N TYR A 43 -2.19 -18.92 22.99
CA TYR A 43 -2.59 -20.04 22.11
C TYR A 43 -1.49 -21.09 21.97
N ARG A 44 -0.21 -20.74 22.18
CA ARG A 44 0.95 -21.64 22.00
C ARG A 44 0.93 -22.37 20.65
N GLU A 45 0.37 -21.74 19.63
CA GLU A 45 0.30 -22.28 18.28
C GLU A 45 1.66 -22.24 17.59
N ILE A 46 2.54 -21.33 18.04
CA ILE A 46 3.85 -21.09 17.47
C ILE A 46 4.92 -21.16 18.55
N SER A 47 6.05 -21.80 18.24
CA SER A 47 7.23 -21.81 19.11
C SER A 47 8.18 -20.67 18.75
N VAL A 48 8.98 -20.22 19.72
CA VAL A 48 10.00 -19.17 19.50
C VAL A 48 11.00 -19.53 18.38
N LYS A 49 11.18 -20.83 18.12
CA LYS A 49 12.02 -21.37 17.04
C LYS A 49 11.43 -21.16 15.64
N ASP A 50 10.12 -20.92 15.53
CA ASP A 50 9.44 -20.70 14.26
C ASP A 50 9.47 -19.22 13.84
N LEU A 51 9.78 -18.30 14.78
CA LEU A 51 9.86 -16.87 14.52
C LEU A 51 10.81 -16.50 13.37
N PRO A 52 12.04 -17.04 13.27
CA PRO A 52 12.92 -16.71 12.15
C PRO A 52 12.32 -17.08 10.79
N LYS A 53 11.57 -18.18 10.72
CA LYS A 53 10.90 -18.63 9.50
C LYS A 53 9.76 -17.67 9.10
N ILE A 54 8.95 -17.25 10.07
CA ILE A 54 7.83 -16.32 9.85
C ILE A 54 8.33 -14.96 9.38
N PHE A 55 9.38 -14.43 10.02
CA PHE A 55 10.01 -13.19 9.58
C PHE A 55 10.61 -13.31 8.19
N LEU A 56 11.26 -14.43 7.87
CA LEU A 56 11.82 -14.67 6.54
C LEU A 56 10.73 -14.68 5.46
N GLU A 57 9.62 -15.38 5.68
CA GLU A 57 8.48 -15.41 4.76
C GLU A 57 7.89 -14.00 4.56
N SER A 58 7.67 -13.26 5.64
CA SER A 58 7.19 -11.87 5.59
C SER A 58 8.12 -10.94 4.80
N VAL A 59 9.43 -11.07 5.03
CA VAL A 59 10.45 -10.29 4.31
C VAL A 59 10.49 -10.67 2.82
N ILE A 60 10.34 -11.94 2.46
CA ILE A 60 10.33 -12.36 1.05
C ILE A 60 9.16 -11.72 0.30
N THR A 61 7.95 -11.74 0.87
CA THR A 61 6.78 -11.12 0.23
C THR A 61 6.97 -9.62 0.04
N THR A 62 7.45 -8.93 1.07
CA THR A 62 7.70 -7.48 1.00
C THR A 62 8.84 -7.15 0.04
N ALA A 63 9.91 -7.96 -0.01
CA ALA A 63 11.02 -7.78 -0.94
C ALA A 63 10.59 -7.88 -2.41
N ILE A 64 9.71 -8.83 -2.75
CA ILE A 64 9.17 -8.95 -4.11
C ILE A 64 8.40 -7.68 -4.49
N VAL A 65 7.53 -7.19 -3.60
CA VAL A 65 6.75 -5.96 -3.84
C VAL A 65 7.69 -4.76 -3.98
N LEU A 66 8.68 -4.62 -3.10
CA LEU A 66 9.66 -3.53 -3.17
C LEU A 66 10.53 -3.59 -4.43
N LEU A 67 10.87 -4.78 -4.94
CA LEU A 67 11.57 -4.92 -6.21
C LEU A 67 10.72 -4.45 -7.39
N LEU A 68 9.42 -4.79 -7.40
CA LEU A 68 8.49 -4.33 -8.44
C LEU A 68 8.29 -2.80 -8.40
N ILE A 69 8.19 -2.23 -7.19
CA ILE A 69 8.11 -0.78 -7.03
C ILE A 69 9.42 -0.12 -7.45
N GLY A 70 10.57 -0.69 -7.07
CA GLY A 70 11.88 -0.19 -7.44
C GLY A 70 12.13 -0.18 -8.94
N SER A 71 11.74 -1.24 -9.66
CA SER A 71 11.83 -1.28 -11.12
C SER A 71 10.90 -0.26 -11.78
N SER A 72 9.68 -0.11 -11.26
CA SER A 72 8.71 0.90 -11.72
C SER A 72 9.23 2.33 -11.51
N MET A 73 9.92 2.57 -10.40
CA MET A 73 10.51 3.87 -10.08
C MET A 73 11.70 4.19 -10.98
N GLY A 74 12.53 3.19 -11.31
CA GLY A 74 13.59 3.33 -12.31
C GLY A 74 13.04 3.70 -13.70
N MET A 75 11.93 3.06 -14.10
CA MET A 75 11.24 3.39 -15.35
C MET A 75 10.61 4.80 -15.32
N SER A 76 9.97 5.18 -14.21
CA SER A 76 9.42 6.53 -14.01
C SER A 76 10.50 7.62 -14.14
N TRP A 77 11.68 7.39 -13.54
CA TRP A 77 12.81 8.29 -13.68
C TRP A 77 13.32 8.35 -15.12
N ALA A 78 13.47 7.22 -15.80
CA ALA A 78 13.90 7.19 -17.20
C ALA A 78 12.92 7.94 -18.12
N MET A 79 11.60 7.76 -17.93
CA MET A 79 10.58 8.51 -18.67
C MET A 79 10.63 10.01 -18.40
N SER A 80 10.90 10.41 -17.16
CA SER A 80 11.05 11.82 -16.80
C SER A 80 12.30 12.44 -17.43
N ASN A 81 13.39 11.68 -17.61
CA ASN A 81 14.61 12.17 -18.28
C ASN A 81 14.47 12.24 -19.81
N ALA A 82 13.56 11.46 -20.38
CA ALA A 82 13.26 11.47 -21.81
C ALA A 82 12.18 12.50 -22.19
N ASP A 83 11.81 13.41 -21.27
CA ASP A 83 10.77 14.43 -21.45
C ASP A 83 9.42 13.88 -21.94
N VAL A 84 9.15 12.60 -21.66
CA VAL A 84 7.88 11.96 -22.03
C VAL A 84 6.67 12.72 -21.47
N PRO A 85 6.68 13.22 -20.21
CA PRO A 85 5.57 14.02 -19.71
C PRO A 85 5.33 15.30 -20.55
N PHE A 86 6.40 15.95 -21.03
CA PHE A 86 6.30 17.16 -21.81
C PHE A 86 5.72 16.90 -23.21
N LEU A 87 6.13 15.81 -23.85
CA LEU A 87 5.56 15.38 -25.14
C LEU A 87 4.06 15.07 -25.05
N ILE A 88 3.61 14.48 -23.94
CA ILE A 88 2.19 14.22 -23.69
C ILE A 88 1.42 15.54 -23.50
N LEU A 89 2.01 16.51 -22.81
CA LEU A 89 1.40 17.84 -22.62
C LEU A 89 1.24 18.57 -23.96
N ASP A 90 2.26 18.56 -24.82
CA ASP A 90 2.20 19.18 -26.15
C ASP A 90 1.14 18.51 -27.06
N LEU A 91 1.03 17.17 -26.99
CA LEU A 91 -0.01 16.43 -27.70
C LEU A 91 -1.42 16.83 -27.24
N LEU A 92 -1.61 17.00 -25.93
CA LEU A 92 -2.90 17.42 -25.36
C LEU A 92 -3.25 18.86 -25.74
N ASN A 93 -2.29 19.78 -25.72
CA ASN A 93 -2.49 21.17 -26.14
C ASN A 93 -2.84 21.27 -27.63
N THR A 94 -2.31 20.37 -28.47
CA THR A 94 -2.68 20.29 -29.90
C THR A 94 -4.18 19.99 -30.11
N ILE A 95 -4.82 19.30 -29.15
CA ILE A 95 -6.25 18.97 -29.20
C ILE A 95 -7.10 20.15 -28.69
N SER A 96 -6.70 20.80 -27.59
CA SER A 96 -7.43 21.94 -27.03
C SER A 96 -6.59 22.73 -26.02
N ASP A 97 -6.64 24.07 -26.10
CA ASP A 97 -6.03 24.96 -25.10
C ASP A 97 -6.90 25.17 -23.85
N ASN A 98 -8.14 24.64 -23.82
CA ASN A 98 -9.05 24.86 -22.70
C ASN A 98 -8.74 23.86 -21.56
N PRO A 99 -8.37 24.34 -20.36
CA PRO A 99 -7.99 23.48 -19.24
C PRO A 99 -9.10 22.52 -18.81
N ILE A 100 -10.38 22.90 -18.98
CA ILE A 100 -11.53 22.05 -18.63
C ILE A 100 -11.63 20.86 -19.60
N ILE A 101 -11.35 21.08 -20.89
CA ILE A 101 -11.39 20.02 -21.92
C ILE A 101 -10.23 19.05 -21.72
N ILE A 102 -9.02 19.56 -21.45
CA ILE A 102 -7.85 18.72 -21.13
C ILE A 102 -8.13 17.86 -19.89
N LEU A 103 -8.65 18.45 -18.81
CA LEU A 103 -9.01 17.70 -17.60
C LEU A 103 -10.05 16.61 -17.85
N LEU A 104 -11.04 16.88 -18.70
CA LEU A 104 -12.02 15.88 -19.12
C LEU A 104 -11.37 14.73 -19.91
N ILE A 105 -10.48 15.03 -20.85
CA ILE A 105 -9.75 14.03 -21.64
C ILE A 105 -8.91 13.14 -20.71
N ILE A 106 -8.14 13.74 -19.80
CA ILE A 106 -7.33 13.00 -18.83
C ILE A 106 -8.21 12.12 -17.94
N ASN A 107 -9.33 12.64 -17.42
CA ASN A 107 -10.25 11.85 -16.60
C ASN A 107 -10.88 10.68 -17.38
N ILE A 108 -11.25 10.88 -18.65
CA ILE A 108 -11.77 9.80 -19.51
C ILE A 108 -10.71 8.72 -19.73
N ILE A 109 -9.47 9.11 -20.02
CA ILE A 109 -8.35 8.17 -20.18
C ILE A 109 -8.11 7.40 -18.87
N LEU A 110 -8.06 8.10 -17.73
CA LEU A 110 -7.91 7.48 -16.41
C LEU A 110 -9.07 6.55 -16.07
N LEU A 111 -10.31 6.91 -16.42
CA LEU A 111 -11.49 6.08 -16.22
C LEU A 111 -11.41 4.78 -17.04
N ILE A 112 -11.02 4.86 -18.31
CA ILE A 112 -10.86 3.69 -19.17
C ILE A 112 -9.75 2.78 -18.64
N ILE A 113 -8.59 3.33 -18.32
CA ILE A 113 -7.46 2.57 -17.77
C ILE A 113 -7.85 1.91 -16.44
N GLY A 114 -8.48 2.67 -15.53
CA GLY A 114 -8.89 2.17 -14.22
C GLY A 114 -9.98 1.10 -14.29
N THR A 115 -10.95 1.25 -15.20
CA THR A 115 -12.01 0.25 -15.41
C THR A 115 -11.49 -1.01 -16.11
N LEU A 116 -10.44 -0.89 -16.95
CA LEU A 116 -9.77 -2.05 -17.58
C LEU A 116 -8.84 -2.81 -16.63
N TRP A 117 -8.44 -2.22 -15.52
CA TRP A 117 -7.57 -2.83 -14.51
C TRP A 117 -8.33 -3.54 -13.37
N ILE A 118 -9.65 -3.31 -13.26
CA ILE A 118 -10.55 -3.96 -12.29
C ILE A 118 -11.16 -5.24 -12.88
#